data_AF-A0A2G9M1N0-F1
#
_entry.id   AF-A0A2G9M1N0-F1
#
_cell.length_a   1.000
_cell.length_b   1.000
_cell.length_c   1.000
_cell.angle_alpha   90.00
_cell.angle_beta   90.00
_cell.angle_gamma   90.00
#
_symmetry.space_group_name_H-M   'P 1'
#
loop_
_entity.id
_entity.type
_entity.pdbx_description
1 polymer ?
#
loop_
_entity_poly.entity_id
_entity_poly.type
_entity_poly.pdbx_seq_one_letter_code
_entity_poly.pdbx_strand_id
1 'polypeptide(L)'
;MNSITKKIIVIGTIVLGMPFMFSLKKAKTAQPTQLVIYSSNYGFVNEQLSFSLNKGDNTVYAEIPESAEAGTIYVRPLSPGIEVAEQKILLPEINEKTLLKMYQGKQIDVTMKDSTKVFSGTLLESNGELYLKGIDSLIEIKPSEISAITYKGSPELRSEPSLELIVKSQTKGNGNFNLSLATAGLDWDSNYFAIIDDSNNKMNLESRITLTNNSGQDFSGAQITLIAGAPAKQQGTSIGSKDVEIAPNYQENPLFEYR
;
A
#
# COMPACT_ATOMS: atom_id res chain seq x y z
N MET A 1 -18.22 6.23 -44.57
CA MET A 1 -18.81 5.28 -43.58
C MET A 1 -17.78 5.14 -42.47
N ASN A 2 -17.96 5.52 -41.20
CA ASN A 2 -19.10 5.96 -40.41
C ASN A 2 -18.58 6.96 -39.37
N SER A 3 -19.29 8.07 -39.17
CA SER A 3 -19.20 8.88 -37.96
C SER A 3 -20.51 8.67 -37.20
N ILE A 4 -20.44 8.13 -35.99
CA ILE A 4 -21.62 7.97 -35.12
C ILE A 4 -21.32 8.67 -33.81
N THR A 5 -21.79 9.91 -33.74
CA THR A 5 -21.98 10.69 -32.52
C THR A 5 -23.06 10.03 -31.66
N LYS A 6 -22.79 9.75 -30.38
CA LYS A 6 -23.84 9.41 -29.41
C LYS A 6 -23.84 10.42 -28.27
N LYS A 7 -24.89 11.25 -28.24
CA LYS A 7 -25.31 12.03 -27.07
C LYS A 7 -26.06 11.09 -26.13
N ILE A 8 -25.73 11.12 -24.83
CA ILE A 8 -26.50 10.42 -23.79
C ILE A 8 -27.34 11.45 -23.05
N ILE A 9 -28.66 11.21 -23.03
CA ILE A 9 -29.65 11.89 -22.20
C ILE A 9 -29.79 11.07 -20.91
N VAL A 10 -29.68 11.70 -19.74
CA VAL A 10 -29.92 11.07 -18.44
C VAL A 10 -31.34 11.39 -18.00
N ILE A 11 -32.16 10.38 -17.81
CA ILE A 11 -33.46 10.47 -17.12
C ILE A 11 -33.27 9.80 -15.76
N GLY A 12 -33.49 10.56 -14.69
CA GLY A 12 -33.32 10.11 -13.32
C GLY A 12 -34.48 9.23 -12.85
N THR A 13 -34.17 8.28 -11.97
CA THR A 13 -35.14 7.65 -11.09
C THR A 13 -34.46 7.39 -9.75
N ILE A 14 -35.04 7.96 -8.68
CA ILE A 14 -34.58 7.84 -7.30
C ILE A 14 -35.08 6.51 -6.76
N VAL A 15 -34.17 5.65 -6.32
CA VAL A 15 -34.50 4.51 -5.45
C VAL A 15 -33.89 4.77 -4.08
N LEU A 16 -34.77 5.00 -3.11
CA LEU A 16 -34.49 5.05 -1.68
C LEU A 16 -34.10 3.64 -1.20
N GLY A 17 -32.88 3.51 -0.71
CA GLY A 17 -32.41 2.35 0.04
C GLY A 17 -30.97 2.66 0.41
N MET A 18 -30.73 3.07 1.65
CA MET A 18 -29.37 3.32 2.16
C MET A 18 -28.61 1.99 2.21
N PRO A 19 -27.52 1.80 1.45
CA PRO A 19 -26.39 1.07 1.99
C PRO A 19 -25.59 2.06 2.85
N PHE A 20 -25.21 1.63 4.05
CA PHE A 20 -24.06 2.23 4.74
C PHE A 20 -22.84 1.93 3.86
N MET A 21 -22.59 2.78 2.87
CA MET A 21 -21.31 2.83 2.18
C MET A 21 -20.32 3.40 3.18
N PHE A 22 -19.46 2.55 3.75
CA PHE A 22 -18.15 3.01 4.18
C PHE A 22 -17.43 3.45 2.90
N SER A 23 -17.63 4.70 2.51
CA SER A 23 -16.82 5.31 1.47
C SER A 23 -15.40 5.35 2.03
N LEU A 24 -14.54 4.45 1.54
CA LEU A 24 -13.10 4.54 1.71
C LEU A 24 -12.69 5.94 1.22
N LYS A 25 -12.50 6.87 2.15
CA LYS A 25 -11.94 8.18 1.83
C LYS A 25 -10.46 7.96 1.53
N LYS A 26 -10.17 7.58 0.28
CA LYS A 26 -8.81 7.45 -0.22
C LYS A 26 -8.13 8.81 -0.20
N ALA A 27 -6.86 8.80 0.20
CA ALA A 27 -6.02 9.98 0.14
C ALA A 27 -5.98 10.54 -1.29
N LYS A 28 -5.99 11.87 -1.41
CA LYS A 28 -5.55 12.53 -2.63
C LYS A 28 -4.20 13.17 -2.36
N THR A 29 -3.21 12.86 -3.20
CA THR A 29 -1.88 13.46 -3.13
C THR A 29 -1.99 14.96 -3.42
N ALA A 30 -1.56 15.80 -2.48
CA ALA A 30 -1.71 17.26 -2.55
C ALA A 30 -0.56 17.95 -3.29
N GLN A 31 0.61 17.30 -3.33
CA GLN A 31 1.85 17.76 -3.96
C GLN A 31 2.60 16.56 -4.56
N PRO A 32 3.50 16.76 -5.54
CA PRO A 32 4.31 15.67 -6.09
C PRO A 32 5.06 14.92 -4.98
N THR A 33 4.97 13.59 -4.99
CA THR A 33 5.72 12.72 -4.06
C THR A 33 7.22 12.97 -4.24
N GLN A 34 7.95 13.14 -3.14
CA GLN A 34 9.40 13.20 -3.17
C GLN A 34 9.95 11.79 -2.95
N LEU A 35 10.80 11.35 -3.88
CA LEU A 35 11.37 10.01 -3.88
C LEU A 35 12.89 10.11 -3.87
N VAL A 36 13.51 9.60 -2.82
CA VAL A 36 14.97 9.46 -2.74
C VAL A 36 15.32 8.00 -2.99
N ILE A 37 16.13 7.70 -3.99
CA ILE A 37 16.51 6.34 -4.36
C ILE A 37 18.02 6.18 -4.17
N TYR A 38 18.41 5.14 -3.45
CA TYR A 38 19.79 4.72 -3.25
C TYR A 38 20.15 3.59 -4.21
N SER A 39 21.43 3.49 -4.59
CA SER A 39 21.94 2.40 -5.45
C SER A 39 22.18 1.10 -4.64
N SER A 40 21.20 0.75 -3.79
CA SER A 40 21.29 -0.35 -2.81
C SER A 40 19.93 -0.97 -2.51
N ASN A 41 19.02 -0.97 -3.50
CA ASN A 41 17.66 -1.52 -3.36
C ASN A 41 16.87 -0.88 -2.19
N TYR A 42 17.01 0.43 -2.02
CA TYR A 42 16.43 1.17 -0.91
C TYR A 42 16.06 2.59 -1.30
N GLY A 43 14.94 3.08 -0.77
CA GLY A 43 14.52 4.46 -0.98
C GLY A 43 13.69 5.01 0.17
N PHE A 44 13.51 6.33 0.13
CA PHE A 44 12.62 7.06 1.03
C PHE A 44 11.53 7.74 0.23
N VAL A 45 10.31 7.59 0.72
CA VAL A 45 9.11 8.20 0.18
C VAL A 45 8.69 9.30 1.15
N ASN A 46 8.46 10.49 0.61
CA ASN A 46 7.83 11.58 1.34
C ASN A 46 6.64 12.11 0.53
N GLU A 47 5.44 11.84 1.02
CA GLU A 47 4.19 12.13 0.31
C GLU A 47 3.28 13.01 1.16
N GLN A 48 2.68 14.02 0.52
CA GLN A 48 1.66 14.84 1.15
C GLN A 48 0.26 14.30 0.85
N LEU A 49 -0.40 13.78 1.89
CA LEU A 49 -1.75 13.23 1.81
C LEU A 49 -2.79 14.30 2.19
N SER A 50 -3.95 14.27 1.54
CA SER A 50 -5.09 15.12 1.89
C SER A 50 -6.34 14.27 2.08
N PHE A 51 -7.04 14.50 3.20
CA PHE A 51 -8.29 13.82 3.54
C PHE A 51 -9.40 14.83 3.85
N SER A 52 -10.62 14.53 3.42
CA SER A 52 -11.80 15.26 3.87
C SER A 52 -12.24 14.73 5.23
N LEU A 53 -12.11 15.54 6.28
CA LEU A 53 -12.39 15.18 7.66
C LEU A 53 -13.67 15.83 8.16
N ASN A 54 -14.39 15.10 9.01
CA ASN A 54 -15.43 15.65 9.88
C ASN A 54 -14.80 16.14 11.19
N LYS A 55 -15.52 16.99 11.93
CA LYS A 55 -15.15 17.30 13.32
C LYS A 55 -15.30 16.04 14.18
N GLY A 56 -14.36 15.79 15.07
CA GLY A 56 -14.28 14.59 15.91
C GLY A 56 -13.37 13.53 15.31
N ASP A 57 -13.67 12.26 15.60
CA ASP A 57 -12.89 11.11 15.16
C ASP A 57 -13.19 10.76 13.69
N ASN A 58 -12.14 10.39 12.96
CA ASN A 58 -12.18 10.00 11.56
C ASN A 58 -11.30 8.76 11.36
N THR A 59 -11.76 7.81 10.55
CA THR A 59 -10.93 6.72 10.03
C THR A 59 -10.63 7.02 8.56
N VAL A 60 -9.34 7.08 8.22
CA VAL A 60 -8.88 7.34 6.85
C VAL A 60 -7.81 6.34 6.45
N TYR A 61 -7.63 6.15 5.14
CA TYR A 61 -6.74 5.13 4.59
C TYR A 61 -5.81 5.72 3.53
N ALA A 62 -4.53 5.35 3.61
CA ALA A 62 -3.53 5.63 2.59
C ALA A 62 -2.94 4.32 2.05
N GLU A 63 -2.60 4.26 0.77
CA GLU A 63 -1.84 3.15 0.20
C GLU A 63 -0.36 3.31 0.55
N ILE A 64 0.34 2.20 0.80
CA ILE A 64 1.78 2.19 1.08
C ILE A 64 2.46 1.10 0.25
N PRO A 65 3.78 1.19 -0.01
CA PRO A 65 4.47 0.17 -0.79
C PRO A 65 4.42 -1.19 -0.10
N GLU A 66 4.36 -2.27 -0.89
CA GLU A 66 4.47 -3.64 -0.39
C GLU A 66 5.78 -3.87 0.35
N SER A 67 6.86 -3.25 -0.14
CA SER A 67 8.20 -3.32 0.44
C SER A 67 8.46 -2.25 1.51
N ALA A 68 7.43 -1.59 2.03
CA ALA A 68 7.58 -0.56 3.06
C ALA A 68 8.14 -1.16 4.37
N GLU A 69 9.15 -0.50 4.93
CA GLU A 69 9.69 -0.89 6.22
C GLU A 69 8.78 -0.34 7.33
N ALA A 70 7.95 -1.20 7.90
CA ALA A 70 6.91 -0.84 8.88
C ALA A 70 7.40 0.09 10.00
N GLY A 71 8.61 -0.15 10.55
CA GLY A 71 9.20 0.66 11.62
C GLY A 71 9.63 2.08 11.22
N THR A 72 9.57 2.42 9.92
CA THR A 72 9.95 3.73 9.37
C THR A 72 8.74 4.57 9.00
N ILE A 73 7.54 3.99 9.01
CA ILE A 73 6.31 4.69 8.63
C ILE A 73 5.97 5.71 9.70
N TYR A 74 5.91 6.97 9.28
CA TYR A 74 5.60 8.09 10.13
C TYR A 74 4.63 9.03 9.43
N VAL A 75 3.50 9.33 10.10
CA VAL A 75 2.50 10.28 9.62
C VAL A 75 2.42 11.47 10.54
N ARG A 76 2.58 12.66 9.97
CA ARG A 76 2.48 13.93 10.69
C ARG A 76 1.36 14.80 10.14
N PRO A 77 0.44 15.31 10.96
CA PRO A 77 -0.53 16.32 10.50
C PRO A 77 0.18 17.62 10.15
N LEU A 78 -0.21 18.24 9.04
CA LEU A 78 0.28 19.54 8.58
C LEU A 78 -0.73 20.65 8.86
N SER A 79 -2.02 20.32 8.90
CA SER A 79 -3.09 21.28 9.24
C SER A 79 -3.26 21.39 10.76
N PRO A 80 -3.52 22.59 11.29
CA PRO A 80 -3.72 22.80 12.73
C PRO A 80 -5.03 22.14 13.22
N GLY A 81 -5.06 21.77 14.51
CA GLY A 81 -6.24 21.17 15.13
C GLY A 81 -6.54 19.74 14.69
N ILE A 82 -5.54 19.05 14.13
CA ILE A 82 -5.58 17.64 13.75
C ILE A 82 -4.56 16.85 14.58
N GLU A 83 -4.98 15.70 15.07
CA GLU A 83 -4.16 14.74 15.81
C GLU A 83 -4.30 13.36 15.19
N VAL A 84 -3.18 12.64 15.01
CA VAL A 84 -3.18 11.22 14.64
C VAL A 84 -3.15 10.42 15.95
N ALA A 85 -4.29 9.80 16.29
CA ALA A 85 -4.45 9.05 17.53
C ALA A 85 -3.93 7.61 17.41
N GLU A 86 -4.10 6.99 16.24
CA GLU A 86 -3.67 5.61 15.98
C GLU A 86 -3.22 5.46 14.52
N GLN A 87 -2.26 4.58 14.31
CA GLN A 87 -1.81 4.12 12.99
C GLN A 87 -1.74 2.60 12.96
N LYS A 88 -2.26 1.99 11.89
CA LYS A 88 -2.29 0.54 11.74
C LYS A 88 -2.02 0.14 10.30
N ILE A 89 -1.07 -0.78 10.11
CA ILE A 89 -0.78 -1.36 8.80
C ILE A 89 -1.76 -2.50 8.54
N LEU A 90 -2.41 -2.46 7.39
CA LEU A 90 -3.35 -3.45 6.90
C LEU A 90 -2.73 -4.13 5.69
N LEU A 91 -2.39 -5.40 5.84
CA LEU A 91 -1.78 -6.19 4.77
C LEU A 91 -2.84 -6.72 3.79
N PRO A 92 -2.46 -7.02 2.53
CA PRO A 92 -3.36 -7.59 1.55
C PRO A 92 -4.03 -8.87 2.05
N GLU A 93 -5.34 -8.97 1.82
CA GLU A 93 -6.14 -10.14 2.22
C GLU A 93 -6.33 -11.13 1.06
N ILE A 94 -5.68 -10.90 -0.08
CA ILE A 94 -5.86 -11.69 -1.30
C ILE A 94 -4.79 -12.80 -1.39
N ASN A 95 -5.07 -13.92 -0.75
CA ASN A 95 -4.47 -15.20 -1.12
C ASN A 95 -5.53 -16.29 -0.98
N GLU A 96 -5.29 -17.47 -1.58
CA GLU A 96 -6.27 -18.58 -1.59
C GLU A 96 -6.79 -18.90 -0.18
N LYS A 97 -5.89 -19.02 0.81
CA LYS A 97 -6.25 -19.35 2.18
C LYS A 97 -7.12 -18.26 2.83
N THR A 98 -6.76 -16.99 2.66
CA THR A 98 -7.49 -15.87 3.24
C THR A 98 -8.85 -15.70 2.56
N LEU A 99 -8.93 -15.86 1.24
CA LEU A 99 -10.20 -15.81 0.49
C LEU A 99 -11.15 -16.93 0.92
N LEU A 100 -10.65 -18.18 0.99
CA LEU A 100 -11.45 -19.32 1.47
C LEU A 100 -11.95 -19.08 2.91
N LYS A 101 -11.09 -18.57 3.80
CA LYS A 101 -11.48 -18.22 5.18
C LYS A 101 -12.55 -17.12 5.23
N MET A 102 -12.40 -16.04 4.46
CA MET A 102 -13.38 -14.94 4.39
C MET A 102 -14.74 -15.38 3.82
N TYR A 103 -14.73 -16.43 3.00
CA TYR A 103 -15.90 -17.00 2.36
C TYR A 103 -16.46 -18.24 3.06
N GLN A 104 -15.90 -18.64 4.20
CA GLN A 104 -16.49 -19.69 5.03
C GLN A 104 -17.91 -19.30 5.43
N GLY A 105 -18.87 -20.17 5.16
CA GLY A 105 -20.30 -19.90 5.36
C GLY A 105 -20.94 -18.99 4.30
N LYS A 106 -20.24 -18.63 3.22
CA LYS A 106 -20.76 -17.83 2.10
C LYS A 106 -20.84 -18.66 0.82
N GLN A 107 -21.60 -18.15 -0.15
CA GLN A 107 -21.79 -18.82 -1.43
C GLN A 107 -20.59 -18.63 -2.36
N ILE A 108 -20.12 -19.73 -2.96
CA ILE A 108 -19.10 -19.74 -4.01
C ILE A 108 -19.50 -20.68 -5.14
N ASP A 109 -18.92 -20.49 -6.32
CA ASP A 109 -18.93 -21.48 -7.39
C ASP A 109 -17.53 -22.03 -7.59
N VAL A 110 -17.42 -23.35 -7.79
CA VAL A 110 -16.18 -24.04 -8.11
C VAL A 110 -16.29 -24.62 -9.51
N THR A 111 -15.39 -24.20 -10.40
CA THR A 111 -15.26 -24.75 -11.76
C THR A 111 -14.18 -25.82 -11.77
N MET A 112 -14.51 -27.02 -12.22
CA MET A 112 -13.57 -28.13 -12.31
C MET A 112 -12.71 -28.03 -13.57
N LYS A 113 -11.56 -28.73 -13.60
CA LYS A 113 -10.63 -28.78 -14.75
C LYS A 113 -11.27 -29.24 -16.05
N ASP A 114 -12.29 -30.09 -15.98
CA ASP A 114 -13.10 -30.51 -17.14
C ASP A 114 -13.93 -29.37 -17.76
N SER A 115 -13.89 -28.16 -17.16
CA SER A 115 -14.50 -26.89 -17.58
C SER A 115 -16.00 -26.92 -17.86
N THR A 116 -16.64 -28.07 -17.65
CA THR A 116 -18.04 -28.35 -17.95
C THR A 116 -18.85 -28.55 -16.67
N LYS A 117 -18.20 -28.86 -15.54
CA LYS A 117 -18.84 -28.96 -14.23
C LYS A 117 -18.55 -27.74 -13.36
N VAL A 118 -19.64 -27.10 -12.93
CA VAL A 118 -19.63 -26.03 -11.94
C VAL A 118 -20.46 -26.48 -10.74
N PHE A 119 -19.87 -26.40 -9.56
CA PHE A 119 -20.56 -26.66 -8.30
C PHE A 119 -20.81 -25.34 -7.56
N SER A 120 -22.06 -25.08 -7.22
CA SER A 120 -22.46 -23.90 -6.44
C SER A 120 -22.94 -24.33 -5.06
N GLY A 121 -22.48 -23.64 -4.02
CA GLY A 121 -22.93 -23.93 -2.66
C GLY A 121 -22.29 -23.02 -1.62
N THR A 122 -22.68 -23.24 -0.37
CA THR A 122 -22.08 -22.55 0.77
C THR A 122 -20.77 -23.23 1.15
N LEU A 123 -19.66 -22.48 1.17
CA LEU A 123 -18.36 -23.02 1.50
C LEU A 123 -18.29 -23.45 2.97
N LEU A 124 -17.92 -24.70 3.19
CA LEU A 124 -17.55 -25.30 4.46
C LEU A 124 -16.12 -25.84 4.29
N GLU A 125 -15.12 -25.07 4.70
CA GLU A 125 -13.72 -25.53 4.72
C GLU A 125 -13.41 -26.15 6.09
N SER A 126 -12.66 -27.25 6.09
CA SER A 126 -12.18 -27.94 7.30
C SER A 126 -10.82 -28.59 7.03
N ASN A 127 -9.78 -28.16 7.76
CA ASN A 127 -8.44 -28.78 7.73
C ASN A 127 -7.80 -28.93 6.33
N GLY A 128 -8.10 -28.02 5.39
CA GLY A 128 -7.60 -28.06 4.02
C GLY A 128 -8.50 -28.83 3.04
N GLU A 129 -9.60 -29.42 3.52
CA GLU A 129 -10.64 -30.05 2.70
C GLU A 129 -11.75 -29.03 2.40
N LEU A 130 -12.19 -28.99 1.15
CA LEU A 130 -13.22 -28.07 0.67
C LEU A 130 -14.54 -28.80 0.53
N TYR A 131 -15.56 -28.37 1.27
CA TYR A 131 -16.93 -28.85 1.12
C TYR A 131 -17.86 -27.72 0.69
N LEU A 132 -18.83 -28.03 -0.17
CA LEU A 132 -19.92 -27.13 -0.52
C LEU A 132 -21.23 -27.71 -0.01
N LYS A 133 -21.95 -26.94 0.82
CA LYS A 133 -23.32 -27.24 1.19
C LYS A 133 -24.26 -26.68 0.12
N GLY A 134 -24.85 -27.58 -0.66
CA GLY A 134 -25.98 -27.30 -1.55
C GLY A 134 -27.31 -27.23 -0.79
N ILE A 135 -28.42 -27.18 -1.51
CA ILE A 135 -29.77 -27.11 -0.91
C ILE A 135 -30.04 -28.38 -0.09
N ASP A 136 -29.80 -29.56 -0.68
CA ASP A 136 -30.04 -30.88 -0.06
C ASP A 136 -28.82 -31.82 -0.17
N SER A 137 -27.62 -31.27 -0.39
CA SER A 137 -26.41 -32.05 -0.62
C SER A 137 -25.19 -31.44 0.08
N LEU A 138 -24.23 -32.30 0.43
CA LEU A 138 -22.88 -31.90 0.78
C LEU A 138 -21.95 -32.44 -0.30
N ILE A 139 -21.20 -31.55 -0.93
CA ILE A 139 -20.32 -31.86 -2.06
C ILE A 139 -18.89 -31.70 -1.58
N GLU A 140 -18.13 -32.78 -1.58
CA GLU A 140 -16.69 -32.72 -1.36
C GLU A 140 -15.98 -32.31 -2.66
N ILE A 141 -15.14 -31.28 -2.57
CA ILE A 141 -14.36 -30.73 -3.68
C ILE A 141 -12.90 -31.08 -3.45
N LYS A 142 -12.30 -31.79 -4.38
CA LYS A 142 -10.85 -32.07 -4.37
C LYS A 142 -10.09 -30.86 -4.93
N PRO A 143 -9.23 -30.19 -4.14
CA PRO A 143 -8.48 -29.03 -4.61
C PRO A 143 -7.67 -29.28 -5.89
N SER A 144 -7.15 -30.50 -6.07
CA SER A 144 -6.39 -30.90 -7.26
C SER A 144 -7.18 -30.87 -8.56
N GLU A 145 -8.51 -30.88 -8.50
CA GLU A 145 -9.42 -30.89 -9.66
C GLU A 145 -10.02 -29.53 -9.98
N ILE A 146 -9.70 -28.50 -9.18
CA ILE A 146 -10.22 -27.14 -9.36
C ILE A 146 -9.48 -26.45 -10.51
N SER A 147 -10.25 -25.82 -11.39
CA SER A 147 -9.77 -24.89 -12.40
C SER A 147 -9.86 -23.45 -11.91
N ALA A 148 -11.00 -23.08 -11.32
CA ALA A 148 -11.24 -21.75 -10.79
C ALA A 148 -12.25 -21.77 -9.64
N ILE A 149 -12.15 -20.80 -8.74
CA ILE A 149 -13.16 -20.52 -7.71
C ILE A 149 -13.72 -19.13 -7.96
N THR A 150 -15.03 -19.03 -8.10
CA THR A 150 -15.75 -17.75 -8.20
C THR A 150 -16.43 -17.46 -6.87
N TYR A 151 -15.91 -16.45 -6.18
CA TYR A 151 -16.47 -15.97 -4.93
C TYR A 151 -17.68 -15.06 -5.21
N LYS A 152 -18.87 -15.38 -4.67
CA LYS A 152 -20.09 -14.59 -4.95
C LYS A 152 -20.16 -13.33 -4.09
N GLY A 153 -20.60 -12.22 -4.69
CA GLY A 153 -20.55 -10.90 -4.06
C GLY A 153 -19.20 -10.21 -4.29
N SER A 154 -19.15 -8.90 -4.06
CA SER A 154 -17.93 -8.11 -4.16
C SER A 154 -17.34 -7.95 -2.75
N PRO A 155 -16.34 -8.74 -2.36
CA PRO A 155 -15.64 -8.49 -1.10
C PRO A 155 -14.86 -7.17 -1.24
N GLU A 156 -14.85 -6.35 -0.19
CA GLU A 156 -13.89 -5.23 -0.12
C GLU A 156 -12.51 -5.82 0.14
N LEU A 157 -11.82 -6.22 -0.93
CA LEU A 157 -10.47 -6.76 -0.85
C LEU A 157 -9.47 -5.61 -0.94
N ARG A 158 -8.49 -5.64 -0.05
CA ARG A 158 -7.26 -4.86 -0.24
C ARG A 158 -6.29 -5.68 -1.08
N SER A 159 -6.07 -5.22 -2.31
CA SER A 159 -5.02 -5.76 -3.17
C SER A 159 -3.63 -5.31 -2.76
N GLU A 160 -3.52 -4.14 -2.13
CA GLU A 160 -2.26 -3.52 -1.71
C GLU A 160 -2.23 -3.27 -0.20
N PRO A 161 -1.05 -3.28 0.43
CA PRO A 161 -0.95 -2.86 1.82
C PRO A 161 -1.40 -1.41 1.97
N SER A 162 -2.06 -1.13 3.09
CA SER A 162 -2.64 0.17 3.37
C SER A 162 -2.36 0.58 4.82
N LEU A 163 -2.25 1.87 5.05
CA LEU A 163 -2.16 2.47 6.36
C LEU A 163 -3.54 3.01 6.76
N GLU A 164 -4.12 2.45 7.82
CA GLU A 164 -5.30 2.97 8.50
C GLU A 164 -4.86 3.96 9.58
N LEU A 165 -5.51 5.12 9.59
CA LEU A 165 -5.25 6.18 10.55
C LEU A 165 -6.55 6.54 11.27
N ILE A 166 -6.49 6.57 12.60
CA ILE A 166 -7.52 7.18 13.44
C ILE A 166 -7.09 8.61 13.73
N VAL A 167 -7.88 9.56 13.26
CA VAL A 167 -7.55 10.98 13.25
C VAL A 167 -8.63 11.77 13.99
N LYS A 168 -8.22 12.63 14.93
CA LYS A 168 -9.12 13.59 15.58
C LYS A 168 -8.98 14.95 14.91
N SER A 169 -10.10 15.56 14.52
CA SER A 169 -10.13 16.90 13.94
C SER A 169 -11.03 17.83 14.73
N GLN A 170 -10.54 19.03 15.06
CA GLN A 170 -11.33 20.04 15.76
C GLN A 170 -12.41 20.68 14.89
N THR A 171 -12.25 20.63 13.57
CA THR A 171 -13.17 21.22 12.58
C THR A 171 -13.47 20.26 11.43
N LYS A 172 -14.52 20.54 10.67
CA LYS A 172 -14.80 19.85 9.40
C LYS A 172 -14.05 20.57 8.28
N GLY A 173 -13.37 19.82 7.40
CA GLY A 173 -12.62 20.40 6.29
C GLY A 173 -11.58 19.44 5.72
N ASN A 174 -10.71 19.94 4.84
CA ASN A 174 -9.58 19.16 4.35
C ASN A 174 -8.42 19.23 5.34
N GLY A 175 -7.96 18.08 5.79
CA GLY A 175 -6.76 17.92 6.58
C GLY A 175 -5.61 17.42 5.71
N ASN A 176 -4.47 18.10 5.78
CA ASN A 176 -3.25 17.69 5.10
C ASN A 176 -2.31 17.00 6.08
N PHE A 177 -1.60 15.98 5.58
CA PHE A 177 -0.66 15.15 6.34
C PHE A 177 0.60 14.94 5.51
N ASN A 178 1.70 14.65 6.19
CA ASN A 178 2.94 14.22 5.59
C ASN A 178 3.17 12.75 5.98
N LEU A 179 3.22 11.87 4.99
CA LEU A 179 3.62 10.48 5.14
C LEU A 179 5.10 10.37 4.76
N SER A 180 5.91 9.85 5.68
CA SER A 180 7.30 9.52 5.43
C SER A 180 7.54 8.06 5.73
N LEU A 181 8.18 7.35 4.81
CA LEU A 181 8.54 5.95 5.00
C LEU A 181 9.79 5.60 4.20
N ALA A 182 10.47 4.54 4.62
CA ALA A 182 11.45 3.87 3.80
C ALA A 182 10.85 2.61 3.17
N THR A 183 11.36 2.26 2.00
CA THR A 183 10.93 1.08 1.26
C THR A 183 12.13 0.42 0.58
N ALA A 184 12.12 -0.90 0.52
CA ALA A 184 12.97 -1.64 -0.39
C ALA A 184 12.35 -1.65 -1.81
N GLY A 185 13.04 -2.27 -2.76
CA GLY A 185 12.56 -2.46 -4.13
C GLY A 185 12.83 -1.28 -5.06
N LEU A 186 13.39 -0.18 -4.56
CA LEU A 186 13.79 0.96 -5.38
C LEU A 186 15.29 0.94 -5.59
N ASP A 187 15.74 0.95 -6.83
CA ASP A 187 17.16 0.94 -7.15
C ASP A 187 17.46 1.79 -8.37
N TRP A 188 18.70 2.24 -8.48
CA TRP A 188 19.17 2.95 -9.66
C TRP A 188 20.61 2.58 -10.00
N ASP A 189 20.89 2.58 -11.30
CA ASP A 189 22.23 2.43 -11.85
C ASP A 189 22.50 3.49 -12.92
N SER A 190 23.78 3.80 -13.15
CA SER A 190 24.18 4.74 -14.20
C SER A 190 25.36 4.24 -15.00
N ASN A 191 25.26 4.39 -16.32
CA ASN A 191 26.34 4.14 -17.26
C ASN A 191 26.80 5.46 -17.87
N TYR A 192 28.11 5.68 -17.90
CA TYR A 192 28.73 6.89 -18.45
C TYR A 192 29.50 6.57 -19.73
N PHE A 193 29.30 7.39 -20.76
CA PHE A 193 29.96 7.25 -22.07
C PHE A 193 30.75 8.52 -22.35
N ALA A 194 32.08 8.40 -22.44
CA ALA A 194 32.94 9.48 -22.88
C ALA A 194 33.18 9.35 -24.39
N ILE A 195 32.79 10.38 -25.14
CA ILE A 195 32.95 10.46 -26.59
C ILE A 195 33.98 11.56 -26.86
N ILE A 196 35.13 11.18 -27.37
CA ILE A 196 36.22 12.10 -27.71
C ILE A 196 36.10 12.44 -29.20
N ASP A 197 36.31 13.71 -29.55
CA ASP A 197 36.31 14.14 -30.95
C ASP A 197 37.56 13.68 -31.71
N ASP A 198 37.49 13.62 -33.04
CA ASP A 198 38.61 13.17 -33.89
C ASP A 198 39.88 14.01 -33.72
N SER A 199 39.73 15.25 -33.21
CA SER A 199 40.85 16.17 -32.95
C SER A 199 41.50 15.98 -31.57
N ASN A 200 40.96 15.09 -30.72
CA ASN A 200 41.36 14.86 -29.33
C ASN A 200 41.37 16.11 -28.43
N ASN A 201 40.56 17.12 -28.77
CA ASN A 201 40.51 18.39 -28.05
C ASN A 201 39.16 18.64 -27.37
N LYS A 202 38.15 17.79 -27.61
CA LYS A 202 36.84 17.86 -26.97
C LYS A 202 36.40 16.48 -26.51
N MET A 203 35.84 16.42 -25.30
CA MET A 203 35.21 15.23 -24.74
C MET A 203 33.76 15.58 -24.39
N ASN A 204 32.81 14.81 -24.93
CA ASN A 204 31.43 14.82 -24.50
C ASN A 204 31.20 13.66 -23.52
N LEU A 205 30.55 13.94 -22.39
CA LEU A 205 30.19 12.92 -21.41
C LEU A 205 28.68 12.76 -21.39
N GLU A 206 28.21 11.59 -21.79
CA GLU A 206 26.80 11.23 -21.74
C GLU A 206 26.54 10.23 -20.60
N SER A 207 25.40 10.36 -19.93
CA SER A 207 25.00 9.42 -18.88
C SER A 207 23.64 8.81 -19.19
N ARG A 208 23.51 7.50 -19.02
CA ARG A 208 22.24 6.78 -19.03
C ARG A 208 21.93 6.28 -17.62
N ILE A 209 20.78 6.68 -17.10
CA ILE A 209 20.27 6.23 -15.80
C ILE A 209 19.19 5.18 -16.03
N THR A 210 19.25 4.10 -15.25
CA THR A 210 18.21 3.08 -15.19
C THR A 210 17.62 3.06 -13.79
N LEU A 211 16.29 3.21 -13.69
CA LEU A 211 15.55 3.15 -12.44
C LEU A 211 14.77 1.84 -12.42
N THR A 212 14.82 1.14 -11.29
CA THR A 212 14.04 -0.08 -11.05
C THR A 212 13.10 0.16 -9.88
N ASN A 213 11.81 -0.15 -10.07
CA ASN A 213 10.80 -0.09 -9.02
C ASN A 213 10.08 -1.45 -8.89
N ASN A 214 10.47 -2.18 -7.86
CA ASN A 214 9.86 -3.42 -7.38
C ASN A 214 9.27 -3.21 -5.97
N SER A 215 8.94 -1.98 -5.59
CA SER A 215 8.43 -1.65 -4.24
C SER A 215 6.99 -2.08 -4.00
N GLY A 216 6.25 -2.42 -5.06
CA GLY A 216 4.82 -2.74 -5.03
C GLY A 216 3.90 -1.52 -5.16
N GLN A 217 4.43 -0.29 -5.26
CA GLN A 217 3.64 0.92 -5.48
C GLN A 217 4.18 1.75 -6.64
N ASP A 218 3.26 2.33 -7.43
CA ASP A 218 3.62 3.31 -8.45
C ASP A 218 3.78 4.71 -7.84
N PHE A 219 4.81 5.43 -8.28
CA PHE A 219 5.15 6.79 -7.85
C PHE A 219 5.02 7.78 -9.01
N SER A 220 3.88 7.73 -9.69
CA SER A 220 3.56 8.58 -10.84
C SER A 220 3.73 10.07 -10.52
N GLY A 221 4.57 10.76 -11.30
CA GLY A 221 4.82 12.20 -11.16
C GLY A 221 5.74 12.57 -9.98
N ALA A 222 6.44 11.61 -9.38
CA ALA A 222 7.36 11.87 -8.29
C ALA A 222 8.56 12.72 -8.71
N GLN A 223 9.03 13.56 -7.79
CA GLN A 223 10.32 14.24 -7.90
C GLN A 223 11.41 13.31 -7.35
N ILE A 224 12.32 12.90 -8.21
CA ILE A 224 13.30 11.86 -7.91
C ILE A 224 14.66 12.49 -7.58
N THR A 225 15.25 12.06 -6.46
CA THR A 225 16.65 12.32 -6.09
C THR A 225 17.39 11.00 -6.05
N LEU A 226 18.55 10.92 -6.71
CA LEU A 226 19.39 9.72 -6.76
C LEU A 226 20.63 9.93 -5.90
N ILE A 227 20.90 8.98 -5.02
CA ILE A 227 22.05 9.01 -4.10
C ILE A 227 22.85 7.72 -4.30
N ALA A 228 24.16 7.88 -4.52
CA ALA A 228 25.05 6.73 -4.66
C ALA A 228 25.35 6.12 -3.28
N GLY A 229 25.42 4.79 -3.23
CA GLY A 229 25.74 4.03 -2.03
C GLY A 229 24.52 3.57 -1.23
N ALA A 230 24.72 3.31 0.05
CA ALA A 230 23.70 2.79 0.95
C ALA A 230 23.62 3.64 2.23
N PRO A 231 22.42 3.86 2.78
CA PRO A 231 22.30 4.51 4.07
C PRO A 231 22.85 3.61 5.18
N ALA A 232 23.50 4.21 6.16
CA ALA A 232 23.97 3.50 7.34
C ALA A 232 22.77 3.07 8.20
N LYS A 233 22.35 1.81 8.09
CA LYS A 233 21.34 1.22 8.98
C LYS A 233 22.02 0.71 10.25
N GLN A 234 21.90 1.45 11.35
CA GLN A 234 22.24 0.88 12.65
C GLN A 234 21.10 -0.04 13.08
N GLN A 235 21.32 -1.35 13.07
CA GLN A 235 20.39 -2.28 13.72
C GLN A 235 20.36 -1.90 15.20
N GLY A 236 19.21 -1.44 15.67
CA GLY A 236 18.99 -1.26 17.10
C GLY A 236 19.22 -2.60 17.76
N THR A 237 20.33 -2.73 18.49
CA THR A 237 20.54 -3.83 19.42
C THR A 237 19.29 -3.87 20.30
N SER A 238 18.59 -5.00 20.27
CA SER A 238 17.50 -5.25 21.20
C SER A 238 18.01 -4.93 22.61
N ILE A 239 17.42 -3.91 23.24
CA ILE A 239 17.60 -3.70 24.67
C ILE A 239 16.87 -4.88 25.30
N GLY A 240 17.58 -6.00 25.42
CA GLY A 240 17.16 -7.08 26.29
C GLY A 240 16.96 -6.47 27.66
N SER A 241 15.82 -6.79 28.28
CA SER A 241 15.50 -6.47 29.67
C SER A 241 16.57 -7.04 30.60
N LYS A 242 17.69 -6.34 30.72
CA LYS A 242 18.47 -6.31 31.94
C LYS A 242 18.00 -5.07 32.66
N ASP A 243 17.62 -5.27 33.92
CA ASP A 243 17.21 -4.21 34.83
C ASP A 243 18.03 -2.95 34.58
N VAL A 244 17.33 -1.86 34.28
CA VAL A 244 17.94 -0.54 34.16
C VAL A 244 18.37 -0.14 35.56
N GLU A 245 19.57 -0.57 35.96
CA GLU A 245 20.26 -0.01 37.11
C GLU A 245 20.74 1.38 36.70
N ILE A 246 19.98 2.40 37.11
CA ILE A 246 20.35 3.79 36.89
C ILE A 246 21.63 4.05 37.67
N ALA A 247 22.76 4.10 36.95
CA ALA A 247 24.03 4.48 37.54
C ALA A 247 23.88 5.88 38.18
N PRO A 248 24.19 6.07 39.48
CA PRO A 248 23.81 7.26 40.23
C PRO A 248 24.52 8.55 39.80
N ASN A 249 25.43 8.52 38.82
CA ASN A 249 26.23 9.67 38.40
C ASN A 249 26.41 9.75 36.87
N TYR A 250 25.32 9.69 36.10
CA TYR A 250 25.38 10.05 34.69
C TYR A 250 25.47 11.58 34.54
N GLN A 251 26.65 12.09 34.16
CA GLN A 251 26.80 13.47 33.69
C GLN A 251 26.66 13.49 32.17
N GLU A 252 25.65 14.22 31.70
CA GLU A 252 25.34 14.42 30.30
C GLU A 252 26.41 15.32 29.66
N ASN A 253 27.12 14.80 28.65
CA ASN A 253 28.02 15.60 27.82
C ASN A 253 27.28 15.97 26.51
N PRO A 254 26.96 17.25 26.26
CA PRO A 254 26.27 17.65 25.04
C PRO A 254 27.24 17.56 23.86
N LEU A 255 27.11 16.52 23.05
CA LEU A 255 28.01 16.22 21.93
C LEU A 255 27.71 17.01 20.64
N PHE A 256 26.78 17.97 20.65
CA PHE A 256 26.43 18.71 19.43
C PHE A 256 26.16 20.19 19.71
N GLU A 257 27.15 21.04 19.43
CA GLU A 257 26.92 22.45 19.11
C GLU A 257 26.65 22.56 17.60
N TYR A 258 25.52 23.14 17.23
CA TYR A 258 25.31 23.63 15.86
C TYR A 258 26.07 24.95 15.71
N ARG A 259 27.04 24.99 14.80
CA ARG A 259 27.61 26.23 14.26
C ARG A 259 27.31 26.31 12.77
#